data_AF-A0A941ZE47-F1
#
_entry.id   AF-A0A941ZE47-F1
#
_cell.length_a   1.000
_cell.length_b   1.000
_cell.length_c   1.000
_cell.angle_alpha   90.00
_cell.angle_beta   90.00
_cell.angle_gamma   90.00
#
_symmetry.space_group_name_H-M   'P 1'
#
loop_
_entity.id
_entity.type
_entity.pdbx_description
1 polymer ?
#
loop_
_entity_poly.entity_id
_entity_poly.type
_entity_poly.pdbx_seq_one_letter_code
_entity_poly.pdbx_strand_id
1 'polypeptide(L)'
;MKRVKGSAMKKLGILAVYLFGSEAYGTATNISDIDVGIVVKNPKNLQDTLPLYNAVYVEFAKVFSPTFLRKLDIVFLQNAPIPLQYNAITSGRILYEEDAVKRADYEEKVLNHYLDFNPVLEYFDSVASERYTS
;
A
#
# COMPACT_ATOMS: atom_id res chain seq x y z
N MET A 1 4.80 11.29 16.08
CA MET A 1 4.39 10.50 14.90
C MET A 1 4.59 11.36 13.65
N LYS A 2 5.38 10.91 12.67
CA LYS A 2 5.81 11.76 11.55
C LYS A 2 4.71 11.81 10.48
N ARG A 3 4.05 12.96 10.30
CA ARG A 3 3.02 13.18 9.27
C ARG A 3 3.66 13.69 7.98
N VAL A 4 3.22 13.14 6.84
CA VAL A 4 3.65 13.62 5.51
C VAL A 4 2.96 14.95 5.20
N LYS A 5 3.62 15.85 4.49
CA LYS A 5 3.03 17.16 4.13
C LYS A 5 1.86 16.97 3.17
N GLY A 6 0.64 17.15 3.67
CA GLY A 6 -0.57 16.96 2.87
C GLY A 6 -0.66 17.86 1.62
N SER A 7 -0.08 19.06 1.64
CA SER A 7 -0.04 19.96 0.48
C SER A 7 0.81 19.43 -0.68
N ALA A 8 1.87 18.67 -0.40
CA ALA A 8 2.69 18.03 -1.42
C ALA A 8 1.92 16.85 -2.05
N MET A 9 1.29 16.02 -1.22
CA MET A 9 0.52 14.85 -1.66
C MET A 9 -0.67 15.27 -2.54
N LYS A 10 -1.37 16.33 -2.15
CA LYS A 10 -2.47 16.92 -2.94
C LYS A 10 -2.03 17.37 -4.33
N LYS A 11 -0.86 18.04 -4.44
CA LYS A 11 -0.29 18.48 -5.72
C LYS A 11 0.10 17.31 -6.62
N LEU A 12 0.56 16.21 -6.02
CA LEU A 12 0.90 14.98 -6.74
C LEU A 12 -0.33 14.15 -7.14
N GLY A 13 -1.54 14.59 -6.80
CA GLY A 13 -2.77 13.88 -7.16
C GLY A 13 -2.99 12.59 -6.37
N ILE A 14 -2.40 12.49 -5.18
CA ILE A 14 -2.54 11.35 -4.28
C ILE A 14 -3.87 11.47 -3.54
N LEU A 15 -4.63 10.38 -3.48
CA LEU A 15 -5.88 10.28 -2.73
C LEU A 15 -5.63 9.87 -1.29
N ALA A 16 -4.85 8.81 -1.09
CA ALA A 16 -4.56 8.24 0.21
C ALA A 16 -3.17 7.60 0.25
N VAL A 17 -2.58 7.58 1.44
CA VAL A 17 -1.30 6.93 1.74
C VAL A 17 -1.48 6.04 2.96
N TYR A 18 -1.10 4.78 2.82
CA TYR A 18 -1.09 3.77 3.87
C TYR A 18 0.34 3.41 4.23
N LEU A 19 0.64 3.26 5.51
CA LEU A 19 1.82 2.56 6.01
C LEU A 19 1.38 1.15 6.37
N PHE A 20 1.90 0.14 5.69
CA PHE A 20 1.49 -1.26 5.92
C PHE A 20 2.73 -2.15 6.14
N GLY A 21 2.55 -3.47 6.11
CA GLY A 21 3.64 -4.42 6.29
C GLY A 21 4.13 -4.49 7.74
N SER A 22 5.37 -4.95 7.92
CA SER A 22 5.91 -5.28 9.26
C SER A 22 5.86 -4.12 10.26
N GLU A 23 5.92 -2.87 9.77
CA GLU A 23 5.74 -1.64 10.57
C GLU A 23 4.32 -1.50 11.13
N ALA A 24 3.30 -1.88 10.36
CA ALA A 24 1.93 -1.81 10.80
C ALA A 24 1.57 -2.94 11.80
N TYR A 25 2.17 -4.12 11.62
CA TYR A 25 2.01 -5.28 12.52
C TYR A 25 2.77 -5.17 13.85
N GLY A 26 3.62 -4.14 14.03
CA GLY A 26 4.42 -3.97 15.25
C GLY A 26 5.53 -5.01 15.41
N THR A 27 5.80 -5.80 14.38
CA THR A 27 6.90 -6.77 14.29
C THR A 27 8.14 -6.19 13.62
N ALA A 28 8.06 -4.94 13.14
CA ALA A 28 9.18 -4.25 12.54
C ALA A 28 10.36 -4.15 13.50
N THR A 29 11.52 -4.54 12.98
CA THR A 29 12.82 -4.34 13.61
C THR A 29 13.44 -3.06 13.04
N ASN A 30 14.54 -2.58 13.62
CA ASN A 30 15.25 -1.40 13.11
C ASN A 30 15.84 -1.57 11.69
N ILE A 31 15.77 -2.77 11.13
CA ILE A 31 16.20 -3.12 9.76
C ILE A 31 15.03 -3.46 8.83
N SER A 32 13.79 -3.37 9.31
CA SER A 32 12.61 -3.67 8.49
C SER A 32 12.35 -2.55 7.50
N ASP A 33 12.11 -2.91 6.24
CA ASP A 33 11.73 -1.97 5.20
C ASP A 33 10.40 -1.27 5.55
N ILE A 34 10.24 -0.05 5.04
CA ILE A 34 9.09 0.81 5.27
C ILE A 34 8.17 0.66 4.07
N ASP A 35 7.09 -0.11 4.22
CA ASP A 35 6.13 -0.37 3.14
C ASP A 35 5.04 0.71 3.11
N VAL A 36 5.01 1.48 2.01
CA VAL A 36 4.06 2.58 1.81
C VAL A 36 3.17 2.32 0.61
N GLY A 37 1.86 2.32 0.85
CA GLY A 37 0.83 2.10 -0.15
C GLY A 37 0.23 3.41 -0.60
N ILE A 38 0.19 3.65 -1.91
CA ILE A 38 -0.33 4.89 -2.50
C ILE A 38 -1.54 4.59 -3.37
N VAL A 39 -2.59 5.36 -3.14
CA VAL A 39 -3.78 5.42 -3.99
C VAL A 39 -3.79 6.79 -4.66
N VAL A 40 -3.89 6.81 -5.99
CA VAL A 40 -3.99 8.07 -6.75
C VAL A 40 -5.45 8.35 -7.11
N LYS A 41 -5.78 9.64 -7.23
CA LYS A 41 -7.14 10.06 -7.61
C LYS A 41 -7.51 9.64 -9.03
N ASN A 42 -6.54 9.72 -9.94
CA ASN A 42 -6.74 9.42 -11.35
C ASN A 42 -5.87 8.22 -11.74
N PRO A 43 -6.47 7.04 -11.95
CA PRO A 43 -5.73 5.84 -12.36
C PRO A 43 -4.91 6.01 -13.64
N LYS A 44 -5.22 7.01 -14.51
CA LYS A 44 -4.39 7.31 -15.69
C LYS A 44 -2.95 7.69 -15.32
N ASN A 45 -2.73 8.22 -14.11
CA ASN A 45 -1.40 8.55 -13.61
C ASN A 45 -0.55 7.30 -13.29
N LEU A 46 -1.14 6.10 -13.37
CA LEU A 46 -0.46 4.82 -13.14
C LEU A 46 0.08 4.19 -14.44
N GLN A 47 -0.11 4.84 -15.60
CA GLN A 47 0.45 4.38 -16.87
C GLN A 47 1.97 4.60 -16.93
N ASP A 48 2.45 5.72 -16.36
CA ASP A 48 3.87 5.97 -16.13
C ASP A 48 4.06 6.40 -14.67
N THR A 49 4.41 5.44 -13.83
CA THR A 49 4.55 5.66 -12.39
C THR A 49 5.89 6.24 -11.99
N LEU A 50 6.92 6.22 -12.85
CA LEU A 50 8.28 6.56 -12.46
C LEU A 50 8.45 8.03 -12.00
N PRO A 51 7.90 9.04 -12.72
CA PRO A 51 7.96 10.42 -12.26
C PRO A 51 7.25 10.64 -10.93
N LEU A 52 6.08 10.02 -10.76
CA LEU A 52 5.29 10.11 -9.53
C LEU A 52 6.01 9.41 -8.37
N TYR A 53 6.56 8.22 -8.61
CA TYR A 53 7.35 7.46 -7.65
C TYR A 53 8.52 8.30 -7.12
N ASN A 54 9.30 8.91 -8.01
CA ASN A 54 10.45 9.74 -7.63
C ASN A 54 10.03 10.95 -6.78
N ALA A 55 8.95 11.63 -7.19
CA ALA A 55 8.43 12.80 -6.46
C ALA A 55 7.94 12.43 -5.06
N VAL A 56 7.21 11.30 -4.95
CA VAL A 56 6.80 10.72 -3.67
C VAL A 56 8.03 10.35 -2.85
N TYR A 57 8.96 9.58 -3.40
CA TYR A 57 10.14 9.10 -2.69
C TYR A 57 10.92 10.25 -2.05
N VAL A 58 11.09 11.38 -2.76
CA VAL A 58 11.75 12.58 -2.21
C VAL A 58 11.00 13.15 -1.00
N GLU A 59 9.67 13.20 -1.02
CA GLU A 59 8.88 13.69 0.11
C GLU A 59 8.91 12.72 1.30
N PHE A 60 8.82 11.41 1.04
CA PHE A 60 8.84 10.39 2.08
C PHE A 60 10.24 10.22 2.67
N ALA A 61 11.31 10.34 1.88
CA ALA A 61 12.68 10.26 2.37
C ALA A 61 12.99 11.36 3.41
N LYS A 62 12.42 12.56 3.26
CA LYS A 62 12.53 13.64 4.27
C LYS A 62 11.88 13.28 5.59
N VAL A 63 10.81 12.49 5.55
CA VAL A 63 10.01 12.09 6.72
C VAL A 63 10.64 10.87 7.37
N PHE A 64 10.84 9.81 6.61
CA PHE A 64 11.24 8.51 7.10
C PHE A 64 12.75 8.35 7.26
N SER A 65 13.56 9.16 6.57
CA SER A 65 15.03 9.12 6.60
C SER A 65 15.54 7.69 6.34
N PRO A 66 15.19 7.08 5.19
CA PRO A 66 15.58 5.71 4.88
C PRO A 66 17.11 5.58 4.88
N THR A 67 17.60 4.43 5.34
CA THR A 67 19.03 4.11 5.39
C THR A 67 19.33 2.88 4.54
N PHE A 68 20.60 2.51 4.39
CA PHE A 68 20.98 1.29 3.68
C PHE A 68 20.31 0.03 4.26
N LEU A 69 20.06 0.02 5.58
CA LEU A 69 19.46 -1.09 6.30
C LEU A 69 17.94 -0.99 6.46
N ARG A 70 17.32 0.12 6.03
CA ARG A 70 15.89 0.37 6.18
C ARG A 70 15.40 1.18 4.98
N LYS A 71 14.98 0.46 3.94
CA LYS A 71 14.58 1.07 2.67
C LYS A 71 13.12 1.49 2.73
N LEU A 72 12.76 2.38 1.82
CA LEU A 72 11.38 2.79 1.60
C LEU A 72 10.88 2.06 0.36
N ASP A 73 9.90 1.19 0.52
CA ASP A 73 9.19 0.56 -0.59
C ASP A 73 7.87 1.29 -0.83
N ILE A 74 7.66 1.75 -2.07
CA ILE A 74 6.45 2.50 -2.44
C ILE A 74 5.68 1.65 -3.44
N VAL A 75 4.49 1.24 -3.02
CA VAL A 75 3.59 0.42 -3.80
C VAL A 75 2.39 1.25 -4.25
N PHE A 76 2.16 1.34 -5.55
CA PHE A 76 0.89 1.87 -6.07
C PHE A 76 -0.19 0.80 -5.94
N LEU A 77 -1.04 0.93 -4.92
CA LEU A 77 -1.97 -0.14 -4.54
C LEU A 77 -2.91 -0.51 -5.69
N GLN A 78 -3.36 0.46 -6.48
CA GLN A 78 -4.25 0.21 -7.63
C GLN A 78 -3.63 -0.68 -8.74
N ASN A 79 -2.30 -0.82 -8.78
CA ASN A 79 -1.58 -1.74 -9.69
C ASN A 79 -1.12 -3.04 -8.99
N ALA A 80 -1.30 -3.13 -7.68
CA ALA A 80 -0.85 -4.27 -6.89
C ALA A 80 -1.88 -5.43 -6.92
N PRO A 81 -1.46 -6.66 -6.64
CA PRO A 81 -2.38 -7.78 -6.44
C PRO A 81 -3.41 -7.49 -5.32
N ILE A 82 -4.63 -7.99 -5.49
CA ILE A 82 -5.75 -7.77 -4.55
C ILE A 82 -5.39 -8.13 -3.09
N PRO A 83 -4.66 -9.22 -2.78
CA PRO A 83 -4.26 -9.51 -1.40
C PRO A 83 -3.38 -8.43 -0.77
N LEU A 84 -2.49 -7.79 -1.56
CA LEU A 84 -1.63 -6.71 -1.07
C LEU A 84 -2.43 -5.43 -0.81
N GLN A 85 -3.38 -5.12 -1.71
CA GLN A 85 -4.32 -4.01 -1.50
C GLN A 85 -5.14 -4.22 -0.23
N TYR A 86 -5.71 -5.41 -0.06
CA TYR A 86 -6.50 -5.79 1.11
C TYR A 86 -5.69 -5.66 2.40
N ASN A 87 -4.45 -6.17 2.40
CA ASN A 87 -3.54 -6.02 3.53
C ASN A 87 -3.30 -4.55 3.89
N ALA A 88 -3.04 -3.71 2.90
CA ALA A 88 -2.76 -2.29 3.11
C ALA A 88 -3.96 -1.52 3.70
N ILE A 89 -5.20 -1.82 3.27
CA ILE A 89 -6.39 -1.12 3.77
C ILE A 89 -6.88 -1.63 5.13
N THR A 90 -6.66 -2.90 5.46
CA THR A 90 -7.17 -3.51 6.70
C THR A 90 -6.18 -3.42 7.85
N SER A 91 -4.90 -3.66 7.57
CA SER A 91 -3.84 -3.66 8.57
C SER A 91 -3.02 -2.37 8.57
N GLY A 92 -3.05 -1.62 7.48
CA GLY A 92 -2.25 -0.42 7.33
C GLY A 92 -2.79 0.77 8.14
N ARG A 93 -1.90 1.74 8.36
CA ARG A 93 -2.21 3.01 9.02
C ARG A 93 -2.23 4.13 7.99
N ILE A 94 -3.27 4.96 8.03
CA ILE A 94 -3.41 6.09 7.10
C ILE A 94 -2.43 7.21 7.51
N LEU A 95 -1.47 7.51 6.62
CA LEU A 95 -0.52 8.62 6.78
C LEU A 95 -1.03 9.92 6.16
N TYR A 96 -1.84 9.81 5.11
CA TYR A 96 -2.47 10.93 4.42
C TYR A 96 -3.79 10.47 3.78
N GLU A 97 -4.77 11.36 3.79
CA GLU A 97 -6.07 11.20 3.16
C GLU A 97 -6.49 12.58 2.66
N GLU A 98 -6.91 12.66 1.40
CA GLU A 98 -7.46 13.90 0.85
C GLU A 98 -8.98 13.96 0.92
N ASP A 99 -9.64 12.85 0.65
CA ASP A 99 -11.09 12.74 0.53
C ASP A 99 -11.52 11.39 1.09
N ALA A 100 -12.18 11.45 2.26
CA ALA A 100 -12.56 10.26 3.00
C ALA A 100 -13.61 9.41 2.31
N VAL A 101 -14.51 10.04 1.55
CA VAL A 101 -15.55 9.33 0.80
C VAL A 101 -14.89 8.55 -0.34
N LYS A 102 -14.04 9.20 -1.12
CA LYS A 102 -13.33 8.51 -2.22
C LYS A 102 -12.36 7.43 -1.73
N ARG A 103 -11.76 7.62 -0.56
CA ARG A 103 -10.96 6.56 0.07
C ARG A 103 -11.85 5.37 0.43
N ALA A 104 -12.98 5.60 1.09
CA ALA A 104 -13.92 4.55 1.45
C ALA A 104 -14.44 3.79 0.21
N ASP A 105 -14.76 4.51 -0.89
CA ASP A 105 -15.15 3.90 -2.17
C ASP A 105 -14.05 2.97 -2.74
N TYR A 106 -12.78 3.32 -2.54
CA TYR A 106 -11.65 2.49 -2.95
C TYR A 106 -11.51 1.26 -2.04
N GLU A 107 -11.59 1.45 -0.72
CA GLU A 107 -11.51 0.36 0.26
C GLU A 107 -12.64 -0.66 0.06
N GLU A 108 -13.86 -0.20 -0.19
CA GLU A 108 -15.01 -1.05 -0.51
C GLU A 108 -14.76 -1.89 -1.77
N LYS A 109 -14.22 -1.29 -2.83
CA LYS A 109 -13.87 -2.03 -4.07
C LYS A 109 -12.84 -3.12 -3.81
N VAL A 110 -11.80 -2.80 -3.04
CA VAL A 110 -10.76 -3.77 -2.68
C VAL A 110 -11.34 -4.89 -1.82
N LEU A 111 -12.21 -4.57 -0.86
CA LEU A 111 -12.89 -5.54 -0.02
C LEU A 111 -13.75 -6.49 -0.85
N ASN A 112 -14.59 -5.96 -1.74
CA ASN A 112 -15.45 -6.76 -2.61
C ASN A 112 -14.63 -7.67 -3.53
N HIS A 113 -13.59 -7.13 -4.20
CA HIS A 113 -12.71 -7.96 -5.03
C HIS A 113 -11.98 -9.03 -4.23
N TYR A 114 -11.57 -8.74 -3.00
CA TYR A 114 -10.92 -9.74 -2.15
C TYR A 114 -11.89 -10.86 -1.77
N LEU A 115 -13.13 -10.53 -1.40
CA LEU A 115 -14.17 -11.51 -1.09
C LEU A 115 -14.50 -12.41 -2.29
N ASP A 116 -14.56 -11.84 -3.49
CA ASP A 116 -14.76 -12.60 -4.73
C ASP A 116 -13.55 -13.50 -5.05
N PHE A 117 -12.34 -13.06 -4.69
CA PHE A 117 -11.09 -13.79 -4.91
C PHE A 117 -10.80 -14.85 -3.83
N ASN A 118 -11.36 -14.71 -2.63
CA ASN A 118 -11.08 -15.58 -1.49
C ASN A 118 -11.36 -17.08 -1.76
N PRO A 119 -12.45 -17.48 -2.43
CA PRO A 119 -12.67 -18.88 -2.79
C PRO A 119 -11.59 -19.46 -3.71
N VAL A 120 -10.98 -18.62 -4.56
CA VAL A 120 -9.90 -19.03 -5.46
C VAL A 120 -8.62 -19.27 -4.66
N LEU A 121 -8.30 -18.40 -3.71
CA LEU A 121 -7.16 -18.58 -2.81
C LEU A 121 -7.29 -19.87 -1.98
N GLU A 122 -8.46 -20.10 -1.38
CA GLU A 122 -8.72 -21.30 -0.58
C GLU A 122 -8.54 -22.59 -1.40
N TYR A 123 -8.98 -22.59 -2.66
CA TYR A 123 -8.75 -23.71 -3.57
C TYR A 123 -7.26 -23.91 -3.92
N PHE A 124 -6.51 -22.84 -4.16
CA PHE A 124 -5.07 -22.95 -4.40
C PHE A 124 -4.33 -23.47 -3.16
N ASP A 125 -4.69 -22.99 -1.97
CA ASP A 125 -4.10 -23.41 -0.71
C ASP A 125 -4.41 -24.89 -0.39
N SER A 126 -5.62 -25.37 -0.70
CA SER A 126 -5.97 -26.78 -0.50
C SER A 126 -5.18 -27.70 -1.42
N VAL A 127 -5.06 -27.35 -2.70
CA VAL A 127 -4.30 -28.13 -3.69
C VAL A 127 -2.79 -28.08 -3.43
N ALA A 128 -2.27 -26.93 -2.98
CA ALA A 128 -0.88 -26.82 -2.59
C ALA A 128 -0.57 -27.68 -1.37
N SER A 129 -1.43 -27.66 -0.34
CA SER A 129 -1.27 -28.45 0.87
C SER A 129 -1.23 -29.96 0.59
N GLU A 130 -2.10 -30.45 -0.31
CA GLU A 130 -2.12 -31.87 -0.70
C GLU A 130 -0.79 -32.36 -1.29
N ARG A 131 -0.08 -31.50 -2.03
CA ARG A 131 1.22 -31.84 -2.67
C ARG A 131 2.39 -31.91 -1.71
N TYR A 132 2.33 -31.27 -0.54
CA TYR A 132 3.40 -31.29 0.46
C TYR A 132 3.21 -32.37 1.55
N THR A 133 2.04 -33.03 1.58
CA THR A 133 1.76 -34.18 2.45
C THR A 133 1.93 -35.55 1.76
N SER A 134 2.44 -35.60 0.53
CA SER A 134 2.71 -36.84 -0.23
C SER A 134 4.19 -37.16 -0.31
#